data_AF-A0A7J5AM12-F1
#
_entry.id   AF-A0A7J5AM12-F1
#
_cell.length_a   1.000
_cell.length_b   1.000
_cell.length_c   1.000
_cell.angle_alpha   90.00
_cell.angle_beta   90.00
_cell.angle_gamma   90.00
#
_symmetry.space_group_name_H-M   'P 1'
#
loop_
_entity.id
_entity.type
_entity.pdbx_description
1 polymer ?
#
loop_
_entity_poly.entity_id
_entity_poly.type
_entity_poly.pdbx_seq_one_letter_code
_entity_poly.pdbx_strand_id
1 'polypeptide(L)'
;MSEIESVHLRPRRIRVVCWACAAVLFVVFSLLATSLSGATGNGYGSFQRGDQIAMVGLGVLGALAVLIFTRPRVDANASGVRVRNLVGSYELPWEVVRGVRFDRGAPWASLELHDDDLLPMVALQAADKERAVEGVRALRRLHQAHQARLTEGAAGR
;
A
#
# COMPACT_ATOMS: atom_id res chain seq x y z
N MET A 1 -18.81 12.88 24.51
CA MET A 1 -18.44 12.81 23.08
C MET A 1 -17.14 12.05 22.98
N SER A 2 -17.20 10.71 22.86
CA SER A 2 -16.00 9.90 22.66
C SER A 2 -15.38 10.26 21.32
N GLU A 3 -14.15 10.79 21.34
CA GLU A 3 -13.35 10.94 20.14
C GLU A 3 -13.32 9.59 19.43
N ILE A 4 -13.76 9.58 18.17
CA ILE A 4 -13.71 8.40 17.32
C ILE A 4 -12.23 8.21 16.96
N GLU A 5 -11.47 7.58 17.87
CA GLU A 5 -10.05 7.27 17.67
C GLU A 5 -9.98 6.38 16.42
N SER A 6 -9.59 7.00 15.30
CA SER A 6 -9.57 6.39 13.99
C SER A 6 -8.17 6.55 13.42
N VAL A 7 -7.53 5.42 13.19
CA VAL A 7 -6.12 5.33 12.84
C VAL A 7 -6.02 5.02 11.35
N HIS A 8 -5.36 5.93 10.64
CA HIS A 8 -5.27 5.89 9.18
C HIS A 8 -3.80 5.68 8.78
N LEU A 9 -3.47 4.45 8.38
CA LEU A 9 -2.11 4.02 8.10
C LEU A 9 -1.90 3.88 6.60
N ARG A 10 -0.87 4.59 6.14
CA ARG A 10 -0.49 4.69 4.73
C ARG A 10 1.02 4.45 4.60
N PRO A 11 1.47 3.58 3.68
CA PRO A 11 2.89 3.32 3.50
C PRO A 11 3.52 4.56 2.86
N ARG A 12 4.59 5.14 3.44
CA ARG A 12 5.24 6.32 2.83
C ARG A 12 6.41 5.93 1.93
N ARG A 13 7.29 5.02 2.38
CA ARG A 13 8.48 4.64 1.60
C ARG A 13 8.09 4.12 0.21
N ILE A 14 7.13 3.19 0.14
CA ILE A 14 6.68 2.65 -1.16
C ILE A 14 6.10 3.74 -2.07
N ARG A 15 5.39 4.74 -1.53
CA ARG A 15 4.87 5.86 -2.34
C ARG A 15 6.00 6.69 -2.92
N VAL A 16 7.00 7.03 -2.09
CA VAL A 16 8.16 7.82 -2.55
C VAL A 16 8.92 7.06 -3.62
N VAL A 17 9.20 5.76 -3.40
CA VAL A 17 9.88 4.90 -4.37
C VAL A 17 9.07 4.77 -5.66
N CYS A 18 7.76 4.51 -5.58
CA CYS A 18 6.90 4.41 -6.75
C CYS A 18 6.84 5.71 -7.54
N TRP A 19 6.72 6.87 -6.88
CA TRP A 19 6.74 8.17 -7.54
C TRP A 19 8.10 8.47 -8.20
N ALA A 20 9.20 8.14 -7.52
CA ALA A 20 10.54 8.28 -8.09
C ALA A 20 10.70 7.37 -9.32
N CYS A 21 10.32 6.09 -9.24
CA CYS A 21 10.35 5.17 -10.37
C CYS A 21 9.45 5.62 -11.52
N ALA A 22 8.24 6.10 -11.23
CA ALA A 22 7.34 6.64 -12.25
C ALA A 22 7.95 7.85 -12.97
N ALA A 23 8.58 8.77 -12.23
CA ALA A 23 9.28 9.91 -12.79
C ALA A 23 10.48 9.47 -13.66
N VAL A 24 11.30 8.53 -13.18
CA VAL A 24 12.45 7.99 -13.92
C VAL A 24 11.99 7.30 -15.20
N LEU A 25 10.97 6.44 -15.13
CA LEU A 25 10.40 5.77 -16.30
C LEU A 25 9.90 6.80 -17.31
N PHE A 26 9.12 7.78 -16.86
CA PHE A 26 8.63 8.84 -17.74
C PHE A 26 9.78 9.58 -18.43
N VAL A 27 10.80 10.01 -17.68
CA VAL A 27 11.96 10.72 -18.22
C VAL A 27 12.73 9.85 -19.22
N VAL A 28 13.01 8.59 -18.89
CA VAL A 28 13.73 7.66 -19.77
C VAL A 28 12.96 7.43 -21.06
N PHE A 29 11.66 7.14 -20.99
CA PHE A 29 10.83 6.92 -22.17
C PHE A 29 10.66 8.19 -23.02
N SER A 30 10.52 9.36 -22.39
CA SER A 30 10.51 10.64 -23.10
C SER A 30 11.84 10.95 -23.78
N LEU A 31 12.96 10.72 -23.10
CA LEU A 31 14.30 10.90 -23.67
C LEU A 31 14.57 9.91 -24.80
N LEU A 32 14.14 8.65 -24.69
CA LEU A 32 14.23 7.69 -25.78
C LEU A 32 13.37 8.15 -26.97
N ALA A 33 12.13 8.58 -26.74
CA ALA A 33 11.26 9.06 -27.80
C ALA A 33 11.84 10.30 -28.53
N THR A 34 12.51 11.21 -27.82
CA THR A 34 13.12 12.41 -28.43
C THR A 34 14.52 12.16 -29.00
N SER A 35 15.31 11.26 -28.41
CA SER A 35 16.66 10.90 -28.87
C SER A 35 16.64 9.98 -30.10
N LEU A 36 15.57 9.19 -30.29
CA LEU A 36 15.27 8.51 -31.55
C LEU A 36 14.72 9.48 -32.63
N SER A 37 15.40 10.61 -32.80
CA SER A 37 15.15 11.57 -33.87
C SER A 37 16.37 11.59 -34.79
N GLY A 38 16.31 10.81 -35.87
CA GLY A 38 17.37 10.75 -36.88
C GLY A 38 17.12 9.61 -37.86
N ALA A 39 17.58 9.77 -39.11
CA ALA A 39 17.55 8.69 -40.08
C ALA A 39 18.38 7.51 -39.54
N THR A 40 17.76 6.33 -39.44
CA THR A 40 18.50 5.08 -39.34
C THR A 40 19.48 5.07 -40.51
N GLY A 41 20.79 5.02 -40.24
CA GLY A 41 21.79 4.92 -41.29
C GLY A 41 21.40 3.86 -42.33
N ASN A 42 21.66 4.16 -43.60
CA ASN A 42 21.64 3.29 -44.80
C ASN A 42 20.40 2.38 -45.02
N GLY A 43 19.32 2.52 -44.25
CA GLY A 43 18.12 1.67 -44.35
C GLY A 43 16.87 2.48 -44.68
N TYR A 44 16.03 1.96 -45.58
CA TYR A 44 14.74 2.50 -46.03
C TYR A 44 13.63 2.49 -44.93
N GLY A 45 13.98 2.73 -43.67
CA GLY A 45 13.04 2.79 -42.55
C GLY A 45 13.15 4.14 -41.83
N SER A 46 12.11 4.96 -41.93
CA SER A 46 11.99 6.18 -41.13
C SER A 46 11.31 5.86 -39.80
N PHE A 47 11.87 6.34 -38.68
CA PHE A 47 11.15 6.37 -37.41
C PHE A 47 9.91 7.24 -37.59
N GLN A 48 8.75 6.61 -37.67
CA GLN A 48 7.47 7.31 -37.82
C GLN A 48 7.05 7.89 -36.47
N ARG A 49 6.30 9.01 -36.51
CA ARG A 49 5.69 9.61 -35.31
C ARG A 49 4.87 8.60 -34.48
N GLY A 50 4.39 7.52 -35.10
CA GLY A 50 3.70 6.41 -34.42
C GLY A 50 4.55 5.69 -33.37
N ASP A 51 5.82 5.38 -33.66
CA ASP A 51 6.71 4.68 -32.73
C ASP A 51 7.06 5.55 -31.51
N GLN A 52 7.21 6.86 -31.72
CA GLN A 52 7.43 7.81 -30.64
C GLN A 52 6.21 7.89 -29.71
N ILE A 53 4.99 7.90 -30.25
CA ILE A 53 3.75 7.87 -29.45
C ILE A 53 3.61 6.55 -28.70
N ALA A 54 3.93 5.41 -29.34
CA ALA A 54 3.89 4.11 -28.70
C ALA A 54 4.88 4.02 -27.52
N MET A 55 6.09 4.58 -27.69
CA MET A 55 7.14 4.62 -26.67
C MET A 55 6.73 5.47 -25.46
N VAL A 56 6.17 6.66 -25.69
CA VAL A 56 5.60 7.50 -24.62
C VAL A 56 4.42 6.79 -23.95
N GLY A 57 3.54 6.15 -24.73
CA GLY A 57 2.42 5.37 -24.23
C GLY A 57 2.87 4.23 -23.31
N LEU A 58 3.94 3.52 -23.68
CA LEU A 58 4.51 2.46 -22.84
C LEU A 58 5.11 3.00 -21.54
N GLY A 59 5.77 4.16 -21.59
CA GLY A 59 6.26 4.85 -20.40
C GLY A 59 5.14 5.27 -19.44
N VAL A 60 4.03 5.78 -19.98
CA VAL A 60 2.83 6.11 -19.19
C VAL A 60 2.19 4.86 -18.60
N LEU A 61 2.02 3.79 -19.38
CA LEU A 61 1.47 2.52 -18.88
C LEU A 61 2.35 1.93 -17.79
N GLY A 62 3.68 1.97 -17.94
CA GLY A 62 4.64 1.57 -16.91
C GLY A 62 4.52 2.41 -15.64
N ALA A 63 4.42 3.74 -15.77
CA ALA A 63 4.21 4.63 -14.63
C ALA A 63 2.89 4.34 -13.91
N LEU A 64 1.79 4.12 -14.65
CA LEU A 64 0.50 3.75 -14.08
C LEU A 64 0.57 2.40 -13.35
N ALA A 65 1.25 1.41 -13.92
CA ALA A 65 1.46 0.11 -13.27
C ALA A 65 2.23 0.25 -11.95
N VAL A 66 3.28 1.08 -11.91
CA VAL A 66 4.03 1.36 -10.67
C VAL A 66 3.16 2.09 -9.64
N LEU A 67 2.28 3.00 -10.07
CA LEU A 67 1.39 3.72 -9.16
C LEU A 67 0.35 2.82 -8.49
N ILE A 68 0.00 1.67 -9.06
CA ILE A 68 -0.89 0.69 -8.40
C ILE A 68 -0.32 0.24 -7.04
N PHE A 69 1.01 0.17 -6.90
CA PHE A 69 1.66 -0.21 -5.65
C PHE A 69 1.52 0.83 -4.53
N THR A 70 1.01 2.03 -4.83
CA THR A 70 0.73 3.08 -3.85
C THR A 70 -0.64 2.98 -3.19
N ARG A 71 -1.51 2.11 -3.71
CA ARG A 71 -2.90 1.90 -3.25
C ARG A 71 -3.05 1.30 -1.84
N PRO A 72 -2.11 0.50 -1.30
CA PRO A 72 -2.32 -0.13 0.00
C PRO A 72 -2.57 0.89 1.12
N ARG A 73 -3.56 0.58 1.96
CA ARG A 73 -4.02 1.43 3.05
C ARG A 73 -4.65 0.57 4.14
N VAL A 74 -4.42 0.92 5.39
CA VAL A 74 -5.10 0.33 6.55
C VAL A 74 -5.81 1.44 7.29
N ASP A 75 -7.11 1.32 7.49
CA ASP A 75 -7.90 2.24 8.30
C ASP A 75 -8.54 1.43 9.43
N ALA A 76 -8.35 1.85 10.67
CA ALA A 76 -8.91 1.18 11.85
C ALA A 76 -9.71 2.18 12.68
N ASN A 77 -10.78 1.71 13.30
CA ASN A 77 -11.64 2.51 14.16
C ASN A 77 -12.10 1.67 15.35
N ALA A 78 -13.06 2.18 16.13
CA ALA A 78 -13.60 1.47 17.29
C ALA A 78 -14.38 0.17 16.96
N SER A 79 -14.92 0.03 15.74
CA SER A 79 -15.74 -1.12 15.34
C SER A 79 -14.94 -2.20 14.59
N GLY A 80 -13.85 -1.85 13.92
CA GLY A 80 -13.03 -2.83 13.21
C GLY A 80 -11.83 -2.24 12.46
N VAL A 81 -11.26 -3.08 11.59
CA VAL A 81 -10.10 -2.77 10.75
C VAL A 81 -10.45 -3.02 9.29
N ARG A 82 -10.19 -2.02 8.46
CA ARG A 82 -10.25 -2.08 7.00
C ARG A 82 -8.84 -2.17 6.45
N VAL A 83 -8.51 -3.32 5.85
CA VAL A 83 -7.23 -3.57 5.19
C VAL A 83 -7.44 -3.56 3.69
N ARG A 84 -6.85 -2.59 3.00
CA ARG A 84 -6.81 -2.54 1.53
C ARG A 84 -5.40 -2.87 1.07
N ASN A 85 -5.26 -3.99 0.37
CA ASN A 85 -4.00 -4.42 -0.24
C ASN A 85 -3.96 -4.04 -1.72
N LEU A 86 -2.94 -4.53 -2.45
CA LEU A 86 -2.81 -4.31 -3.89
C LEU A 86 -4.02 -4.86 -4.66
N VAL A 87 -4.44 -6.06 -4.27
CA VAL A 87 -5.59 -6.77 -4.81
C VAL A 87 -6.54 -7.02 -3.64
N GLY A 88 -7.78 -6.56 -3.78
CA GLY A 88 -8.82 -6.75 -2.77
C GLY A 88 -8.78 -5.77 -1.60
N SER A 89 -9.87 -5.80 -0.85
CA SER A 89 -10.07 -5.06 0.39
C SER A 89 -10.86 -5.92 1.35
N TYR A 90 -10.42 -5.93 2.60
CA TYR A 90 -11.04 -6.66 3.69
C TYR A 90 -11.53 -5.68 4.73
N GLU A 91 -12.76 -5.87 5.19
CA GLU A 91 -13.33 -5.17 6.34
C GLU A 91 -13.57 -6.21 7.41
N LEU A 92 -12.76 -6.19 8.45
CA LEU A 92 -12.81 -7.15 9.53
C LEU A 92 -13.28 -6.46 10.80
N PRO A 93 -14.37 -6.93 11.43
CA PRO A 93 -14.78 -6.44 12.73
C PRO A 93 -13.76 -6.93 13.79
N TRP A 94 -13.62 -6.24 14.93
CA TRP A 94 -12.57 -6.59 15.90
C TRP A 94 -12.75 -7.97 16.53
N GLU A 95 -13.96 -8.51 16.52
CA GLU A 95 -14.37 -9.79 17.07
C GLU A 95 -13.74 -10.99 16.33
N VAL A 96 -13.38 -10.83 15.05
CA VAL A 96 -12.68 -11.88 14.29
C VAL A 96 -11.16 -11.75 14.38
N VAL A 97 -10.66 -10.61 14.87
CA VAL A 97 -9.23 -10.33 15.00
C VAL A 97 -8.75 -10.78 16.37
N ARG A 98 -7.89 -11.80 16.39
CA ARG A 98 -7.22 -12.26 17.59
C ARG A 98 -6.12 -11.29 18.04
N GLY A 99 -5.41 -10.69 17.09
CA GLY A 99 -4.36 -9.73 17.41
C GLY A 99 -3.60 -9.20 16.19
N VAL A 100 -2.57 -8.39 16.47
CA VAL A 100 -1.70 -7.81 15.44
C VAL A 100 -0.29 -8.35 15.59
N ARG A 101 0.16 -9.10 14.59
CA ARG A 101 1.48 -9.75 14.56
C ARG A 101 2.45 -8.99 13.67
N PHE A 102 3.67 -8.84 14.15
CA PHE A 102 4.75 -8.23 13.37
C PHE A 102 6.08 -8.90 13.74
N ASP A 103 6.36 -9.99 13.03
CA ASP A 103 7.50 -10.85 13.30
C ASP A 103 8.81 -10.24 12.83
N ARG A 104 9.91 -10.58 13.51
CA ARG A 104 11.24 -10.13 13.11
C ARG A 104 11.61 -10.78 11.77
N GLY A 105 11.90 -9.95 10.76
CA GLY A 105 12.21 -10.40 9.40
C GLY A 105 11.00 -10.44 8.46
N ALA A 106 9.78 -10.27 8.97
CA ALA A 106 8.60 -10.11 8.11
C ALA A 106 8.66 -8.76 7.36
N PRO A 107 8.36 -8.72 6.06
CA PRO A 107 8.39 -7.49 5.28
C PRO A 107 7.24 -6.52 5.66
N TRP A 108 6.16 -7.02 6.25
CA TRP A 108 4.99 -6.27 6.69
C TRP A 108 4.34 -6.89 7.93
N ALA A 109 3.51 -6.11 8.62
CA ALA A 109 2.66 -6.60 9.70
C ALA A 109 1.45 -7.38 9.15
N SER A 110 0.88 -8.26 9.98
CA SER A 110 -0.31 -9.05 9.64
C SER A 110 -1.32 -9.03 10.79
N LEU A 111 -2.61 -9.10 10.48
CA LEU A 111 -3.64 -9.40 11.47
C LEU A 111 -3.71 -10.91 11.65
N GLU A 112 -3.72 -11.35 12.90
CA GLU A 112 -3.99 -12.74 13.26
C GLU A 112 -5.48 -12.86 13.54
N LEU A 113 -6.16 -13.76 12.84
CA LEU A 113 -7.57 -14.02 12.98
C LEU A 113 -7.81 -15.18 13.95
N HIS A 114 -9.05 -15.31 14.45
CA HIS A 114 -9.39 -16.36 15.40
C HIS A 114 -9.36 -17.78 14.81
N ASP A 115 -9.43 -17.92 13.50
CA ASP A 115 -9.32 -19.16 12.70
C ASP A 115 -7.87 -19.54 12.36
N ASP A 116 -6.89 -18.91 13.02
CA ASP A 116 -5.44 -19.07 12.79
C ASP A 116 -4.93 -18.55 11.44
N ASP A 117 -5.76 -17.86 10.66
CA ASP A 117 -5.32 -17.20 9.44
C ASP A 117 -4.57 -15.88 9.73
N LEU A 118 -3.67 -15.55 8.80
CA LEU A 118 -2.89 -14.32 8.85
C LEU A 118 -3.23 -13.44 7.66
N LEU A 119 -3.92 -12.32 7.92
CA LEU A 119 -4.19 -11.34 6.89
C LEU A 119 -3.04 -10.32 6.80
N PRO A 120 -2.23 -10.33 5.73
CA PRO A 120 -1.13 -9.38 5.58
C PRO A 120 -1.63 -7.95 5.39
N MET A 121 -0.95 -7.00 6.03
CA MET A 121 -1.23 -5.57 5.91
C MET A 121 -0.06 -4.87 5.20
N VAL A 122 -0.11 -4.83 3.87
CA VAL A 122 0.97 -4.27 3.04
C VAL A 122 1.22 -2.77 3.32
N ALA A 123 0.27 -2.07 3.95
CA ALA A 123 0.42 -0.68 4.36
C ALA A 123 1.39 -0.46 5.54
N LEU A 124 1.62 -1.47 6.39
CA LEU A 124 2.57 -1.41 7.50
C LEU A 124 3.82 -2.22 7.16
N GLN A 125 4.79 -1.57 6.53
CA GLN A 125 6.00 -2.23 6.05
C GLN A 125 7.14 -2.08 7.04
N ALA A 126 7.98 -3.10 7.19
CA ALA A 126 9.20 -3.02 7.99
C ALA A 126 10.15 -1.91 7.51
N ALA A 127 10.13 -1.59 6.21
CA ALA A 127 10.89 -0.49 5.62
C ALA A 127 10.52 0.89 6.20
N ASP A 128 9.31 1.06 6.75
CA ASP A 128 8.84 2.30 7.39
C ASP A 128 9.33 2.45 8.86
N LYS A 129 10.06 1.46 9.40
CA LYS A 129 10.71 1.45 10.73
C LYS A 129 9.76 1.89 11.87
N GLU A 130 10.11 2.96 12.58
CA GLU A 130 9.38 3.49 13.74
C GLU A 130 7.90 3.72 13.44
N ARG A 131 7.56 4.20 12.24
CA ARG A 131 6.16 4.42 11.84
C ARG A 131 5.37 3.13 11.73
N ALA A 132 6.00 2.03 11.32
CA ALA A 132 5.36 0.73 11.31
C ALA A 132 5.11 0.24 12.75
N VAL A 133 6.08 0.45 13.65
CA VAL A 133 5.94 0.11 15.07
C VAL A 133 4.83 0.94 15.74
N GLU A 134 4.79 2.24 15.48
CA GLU A 134 3.72 3.13 15.96
C GLU A 134 2.35 2.72 15.43
N GLY A 135 2.26 2.37 14.14
CA GLY A 135 1.04 1.86 13.53
C GLY A 135 0.56 0.57 14.18
N VAL A 136 1.45 -0.40 14.39
CA VAL A 136 1.13 -1.66 15.10
C VAL A 136 0.68 -1.38 16.53
N ARG A 137 1.37 -0.48 17.26
CA ARG A 137 0.99 -0.09 18.62
C ARG A 137 -0.39 0.56 18.66
N ALA A 138 -0.70 1.44 17.71
CA ALA A 138 -2.01 2.09 17.62
C ALA A 138 -3.12 1.06 17.35
N LEU A 139 -2.91 0.11 16.42
CA LEU A 139 -3.86 -0.97 16.18
C LEU A 139 -4.07 -1.85 17.42
N ARG A 140 -3.01 -2.20 18.15
CA ARG A 140 -3.11 -2.96 19.40
C ARG A 140 -3.88 -2.22 20.48
N ARG A 141 -3.70 -0.90 20.62
CA ARG A 141 -4.48 -0.09 21.57
C ARG A 141 -5.97 -0.11 21.24
N LEU A 142 -6.34 0.05 19.97
CA LEU A 142 -7.73 0.00 19.54
C LEU A 142 -8.36 -1.37 19.81
N HIS A 143 -7.64 -2.45 19.53
CA HIS A 143 -8.07 -3.82 19.83
C HIS A 143 -8.30 -4.04 21.34
N GLN A 144 -7.34 -3.62 22.17
CA GLN A 144 -7.46 -3.70 23.64
C GLN A 144 -8.65 -2.89 24.16
N ALA A 145 -8.86 -1.68 23.65
CA ALA A 145 -10.00 -0.83 24.02
C ALA A 145 -11.35 -1.44 23.59
N HIS A 146 -11.38 -2.18 22.48
CA HIS A 146 -12.56 -2.95 22.08
C HIS A 146 -12.81 -4.13 23.05
N GLN A 147 -11.78 -4.89 23.40
CA GLN A 147 -11.90 -6.00 24.35
C GLN A 147 -12.37 -5.55 25.74
N ALA A 148 -11.82 -4.44 26.27
CA ALA A 148 -12.24 -3.88 27.55
C ALA A 148 -13.74 -3.54 27.57
N ARG A 149 -14.25 -2.92 26.50
CA ARG A 149 -15.67 -2.59 26.35
C ARG A 149 -16.56 -3.84 26.32
N LEU A 150 -16.11 -4.91 25.68
CA LEU A 150 -16.84 -6.19 25.69
C LEU A 150 -16.91 -6.78 27.11
N THR A 151 -15.81 -6.72 27.86
CA THR A 151 -15.77 -7.21 29.25
C THR A 151 -16.67 -6.38 30.18
N GLU A 152 -16.66 -5.05 30.08
CA GLU A 152 -17.54 -4.17 30.85
C GLU A 152 -19.02 -4.42 30.54
N GLY A 153 -19.37 -4.57 29.25
CA GLY A 153 -20.73 -4.89 28.82
C GLY A 153 -21.20 -6.30 29.20
N ALA A 154 -20.28 -7.20 29.56
CA ALA A 154 -20.59 -8.51 30.13
C ALA A 154 -20.76 -8.46 31.66
N ALA A 155 -19.98 -7.62 32.35
CA ALA A 155 -20.05 -7.46 33.81
C ALA A 155 -21.22 -6.59 34.30
N GLY A 156 -21.75 -5.72 33.44
CA GLY A 156 -22.92 -4.88 33.74
C GLY A 156 -24.29 -5.53 33.44
N ARG A 157 -24.31 -6.79 32.99
CA ARG A 157 -25.50 -7.62 32.77
C ARG A 157 -25.58 -8.71 33.82
#